data_AF-A0A1A9ZG55-F1
#
_entry.id   AF-A0A1A9ZG55-F1
#
_cell.length_a   1.000
_cell.length_b   1.000
_cell.length_c   1.000
_cell.angle_alpha   90.00
_cell.angle_beta   90.00
_cell.angle_gamma   90.00
#
_symmetry.space_group_name_H-M   'P 1'
#
loop_
_entity.id
_entity.type
_entity.pdbx_description
1 polymer ?
#
loop_
_entity_poly.entity_id
_entity_poly.type
_entity_poly.pdbx_seq_one_letter_code
_entity_poly.pdbx_strand_id
1 'polypeptide(L)'
;MIVKCKFNGEMIFVILLIILLLIRIQAQSPRRDNKYPPKELITMAKPFHEACVRQTGVTEEAIKEFSEGDIHEDEALKCYMNCFFHELGLVDGKGDVHLETLHQSMPGSFVDLILKPAQHCVHPEGDTLCHKAWWFHQCWKKADPVHYFLL
;
A
#
# COMPACT_ATOMS: atom_id res chain seq x y z
N MET A 1 22.87 39.80 20.77
CA MET A 1 23.97 39.05 20.14
C MET A 1 23.40 38.22 19.00
N ILE A 2 23.66 38.62 17.75
CA ILE A 2 23.27 37.85 16.57
C ILE A 2 24.37 36.82 16.34
N VAL A 3 24.06 35.53 16.53
CA VAL A 3 24.99 34.44 16.17
C VAL A 3 25.05 34.39 14.63
N LYS A 4 26.09 34.99 14.04
CA LYS A 4 26.44 34.77 12.64
C LYS A 4 27.01 33.37 12.51
N CYS A 5 26.19 32.39 12.14
CA CYS A 5 26.68 31.09 11.70
C CYS A 5 27.56 31.29 10.45
N LYS A 6 28.89 31.10 10.60
CA LYS A 6 29.80 30.93 9.46
C LYS A 6 29.58 29.51 8.91
N PHE A 7 28.90 29.40 7.78
CA PHE A 7 28.86 28.15 7.02
C PHE A 7 30.20 27.95 6.31
N ASN A 8 31.06 27.09 6.85
CA ASN A 8 32.31 26.69 6.20
C ASN A 8 32.03 25.67 5.08
N GLY A 9 32.91 25.58 4.07
CA GLY A 9 32.75 24.65 2.93
C GLY A 9 32.55 23.18 3.34
N GLU A 10 33.19 22.73 4.42
CA GLU A 10 32.98 21.38 4.96
C GLU A 10 31.58 21.18 5.55
N MET A 11 30.98 22.20 6.18
CA MET A 11 29.60 22.14 6.68
C MET A 11 28.59 22.00 5.54
N ILE A 12 28.83 22.66 4.41
CA ILE A 12 27.98 22.54 3.22
C ILE A 12 28.08 21.12 2.64
N PHE A 13 29.29 20.55 2.58
CA PHE A 13 29.51 19.18 2.10
C PHE A 13 28.82 18.13 2.98
N VAL A 14 28.89 18.29 4.30
CA VAL A 14 28.19 17.41 5.25
C VAL A 14 26.67 17.52 5.09
N ILE A 15 26.13 18.74 4.93
CA ILE A 15 24.70 18.95 4.69
C ILE A 15 24.25 18.31 3.38
N LEU A 16 25.04 18.43 2.30
CA LEU A 16 24.73 17.79 1.01
C LEU A 16 24.77 16.26 1.10
N LEU A 17 25.74 15.68 1.81
CA LEU A 17 25.80 14.24 2.04
C LEU A 17 24.60 13.74 2.87
N ILE A 18 24.20 14.49 3.90
CA ILE A 18 23.00 14.18 4.70
C ILE A 18 21.75 14.26 3.81
N ILE A 19 21.60 15.31 2.99
CA ILE A 19 20.48 15.44 2.06
C ILE A 19 20.45 14.27 1.06
N LEU A 20 21.59 13.89 0.48
CA LEU A 20 21.69 12.75 -0.44
C LEU A 20 21.35 11.42 0.25
N LEU A 21 21.77 11.22 1.50
CA LEU A 21 21.39 10.04 2.30
C LEU A 21 19.90 10.02 2.63
N LEU A 22 19.29 11.18 2.94
CA LEU A 22 17.86 11.30 3.21
C LEU A 22 17.01 11.02 1.96
N ILE A 23 17.44 11.47 0.77
CA ILE A 23 16.76 11.18 -0.51
C ILE A 23 16.72 9.67 -0.79
N ARG A 24 17.76 8.91 -0.40
CA ARG A 24 17.78 7.44 -0.55
C ARG A 24 16.73 6.73 0.29
N ILE A 25 16.31 7.31 1.42
CA ILE A 25 15.31 6.73 2.32
C ILE A 25 13.91 6.79 1.69
N GLN A 26 13.61 7.79 0.86
CA GLN A 26 12.32 7.92 0.17
C GLN A 26 12.25 7.11 -1.13
N ALA A 27 13.39 6.75 -1.74
CA ALA A 27 13.46 5.98 -2.97
C ALA A 27 13.62 4.46 -2.73
N GLN A 28 12.95 3.90 -1.71
CA GLN A 28 12.94 2.45 -1.54
C GLN A 28 12.03 1.82 -2.61
N SER A 29 12.60 1.05 -3.52
CA SER A 29 11.87 0.35 -4.57
C SER A 29 10.97 -0.76 -3.98
N PRO A 30 9.76 -1.00 -4.53
CA PRO A 30 8.94 -2.12 -4.13
C PRO A 30 9.69 -3.46 -4.25
N ARG A 31 9.56 -4.32 -3.25
CA ARG A 31 10.13 -5.66 -3.23
C ARG A 31 9.37 -6.54 -4.23
N ARG A 32 10.07 -7.02 -5.26
CA ARG A 32 9.52 -7.86 -6.35
C ARG A 32 10.45 -9.04 -6.68
N ASP A 33 11.01 -9.67 -5.65
CA ASP A 33 11.76 -10.91 -5.83
C ASP A 33 10.81 -12.11 -6.04
N ASN A 34 11.35 -13.23 -6.52
CA ASN A 34 10.56 -14.42 -6.87
C ASN A 34 9.89 -15.14 -5.68
N LYS A 35 10.11 -14.67 -4.44
CA LYS A 35 9.48 -15.17 -3.22
C LYS A 35 8.42 -14.22 -2.67
N TYR A 36 8.18 -13.09 -3.34
CA TYR A 36 7.26 -12.06 -2.85
C TYR A 36 6.36 -11.49 -3.96
N PRO A 37 5.03 -11.43 -3.77
CA PRO A 37 4.27 -11.97 -2.63
C PRO A 37 4.37 -13.50 -2.53
N PRO A 38 4.10 -14.12 -1.36
CA PRO A 38 4.09 -15.57 -1.22
C PRO A 38 3.17 -16.24 -2.26
N LYS A 39 3.61 -17.33 -2.88
CA LYS A 39 2.85 -17.99 -3.95
C LYS A 39 1.53 -18.57 -3.46
N GLU A 40 1.51 -19.01 -2.21
CA GLU A 40 0.33 -19.54 -1.55
C GLU A 40 -0.75 -18.46 -1.43
N LEU A 41 -0.35 -17.22 -1.09
CA LEU A 41 -1.25 -16.08 -1.06
C LEU A 41 -1.86 -15.80 -2.44
N ILE A 42 -1.01 -15.68 -3.46
CA ILE A 42 -1.47 -15.41 -4.84
C ILE A 42 -2.46 -16.49 -5.29
N THR A 43 -2.17 -17.75 -4.95
CA THR A 43 -3.03 -18.89 -5.28
C THR A 43 -4.39 -18.82 -4.59
N MET A 44 -4.40 -18.50 -3.28
CA MET A 44 -5.65 -18.37 -2.50
C MET A 44 -6.48 -17.16 -2.95
N ALA A 45 -5.81 -16.09 -3.39
CA ALA A 45 -6.43 -14.82 -3.74
C ALA A 45 -7.00 -14.80 -5.17
N LYS A 46 -6.45 -15.64 -6.05
CA LYS A 46 -6.83 -15.76 -7.46
C LYS A 46 -8.35 -15.80 -7.75
N PRO A 47 -9.17 -16.63 -7.09
CA PRO A 47 -10.61 -16.65 -7.38
C PRO A 47 -11.31 -15.32 -7.06
N PHE A 48 -10.89 -14.62 -6.01
CA PHE A 48 -11.44 -13.30 -5.64
C PHE A 48 -10.99 -12.23 -6.63
N HIS A 49 -9.72 -12.26 -7.03
CA HIS A 49 -9.19 -11.39 -8.08
C HIS A 49 -9.99 -11.55 -9.38
N GLU A 50 -10.14 -12.77 -9.90
CA GLU A 50 -10.87 -13.05 -11.14
C GLU A 50 -12.34 -12.60 -11.05
N ALA A 51 -12.99 -12.80 -9.90
CA ALA A 51 -14.34 -12.34 -9.66
C ALA A 51 -14.43 -10.81 -9.68
N CYS A 52 -13.54 -10.11 -8.97
CA CYS A 52 -13.55 -8.66 -8.87
C CYS A 52 -13.16 -7.97 -10.17
N VAL A 53 -12.20 -8.51 -10.93
CA VAL A 53 -11.89 -8.04 -12.29
C VAL A 53 -13.14 -8.10 -13.17
N ARG A 54 -13.84 -9.24 -13.18
CA ARG A 54 -15.07 -9.39 -13.96
C ARG A 54 -16.20 -8.47 -13.50
N GLN A 55 -16.37 -8.25 -12.19
CA GLN A 55 -17.45 -7.42 -11.65
C GLN A 55 -17.23 -5.93 -11.91
N THR A 56 -15.98 -5.47 -11.87
CA THR A 56 -15.65 -4.04 -11.90
C THR A 56 -15.19 -3.56 -13.28
N GLY A 57 -14.70 -4.47 -14.12
CA GLY A 57 -14.12 -4.13 -15.42
C GLY A 57 -12.75 -3.45 -15.31
N VAL A 58 -12.09 -3.50 -14.15
CA VAL A 58 -10.71 -3.01 -14.01
C VAL A 58 -9.78 -3.80 -14.94
N THR A 59 -8.77 -3.13 -15.48
CA THR A 59 -7.75 -3.78 -16.30
C THR A 59 -6.62 -4.31 -15.43
N GLU A 60 -5.99 -5.40 -15.87
CA GLU A 60 -4.78 -5.93 -15.22
C GLU A 60 -3.66 -4.88 -15.20
N GLU A 61 -3.60 -4.06 -16.24
CA GLU A 61 -2.66 -2.96 -16.35
C GLU A 61 -2.86 -1.92 -15.24
N ALA A 62 -4.10 -1.54 -14.92
CA ALA A 62 -4.39 -0.59 -13.85
C ALA A 62 -4.04 -1.15 -12.46
N ILE A 63 -4.35 -2.43 -12.21
CA ILE A 63 -3.96 -3.13 -10.98
C ILE A 63 -2.43 -3.14 -10.86
N LYS A 64 -1.73 -3.53 -11.92
CA LYS A 64 -0.27 -3.62 -11.95
C LYS A 64 0.39 -2.26 -11.78
N GLU A 65 -0.09 -1.23 -12.46
CA GLU A 65 0.41 0.14 -12.35
C GLU A 65 0.22 0.68 -10.93
N PHE A 66 -0.92 0.41 -10.29
CA PHE A 66 -1.11 0.83 -8.90
C PHE A 66 -0.25 0.01 -7.94
N SER A 67 -0.04 -1.28 -8.22
CA SER A 67 0.79 -2.15 -7.39
C SER A 67 2.27 -1.77 -7.44
N GLU A 68 2.80 -1.48 -8.63
CA GLU A 68 4.25 -1.34 -8.88
C GLU A 68 4.71 0.10 -9.15
N GLY A 69 3.82 0.93 -9.71
CA GLY A 69 4.12 2.27 -10.18
C GLY A 69 3.67 3.35 -9.21
N ASP A 70 3.12 4.44 -9.74
CA ASP A 70 2.64 5.56 -8.94
C ASP A 70 1.17 5.36 -8.52
N ILE A 71 0.80 6.05 -7.44
CA ILE A 71 -0.61 6.15 -7.04
C ILE A 71 -1.34 6.94 -8.11
N HIS A 72 -2.41 6.35 -8.64
CA HIS A 72 -3.30 6.99 -9.59
C HIS A 72 -4.76 6.71 -9.21
N GLU A 73 -5.67 7.45 -9.85
CA GLU A 73 -7.11 7.31 -9.66
C GLU A 73 -7.73 6.68 -10.90
N ASP A 74 -8.43 5.56 -10.68
CA ASP A 74 -9.27 4.90 -11.67
C ASP A 74 -10.49 4.32 -10.93
N GLU A 75 -11.70 4.62 -11.41
CA GLU A 75 -12.92 4.23 -10.69
C GLU A 75 -13.15 2.71 -10.67
N ALA A 76 -12.77 2.00 -11.73
CA ALA A 76 -12.87 0.55 -11.76
C ALA A 76 -11.88 -0.08 -10.77
N LEU A 77 -10.66 0.45 -10.68
CA LEU A 77 -9.64 0.06 -9.71
C LEU A 77 -10.06 0.33 -8.26
N LYS A 78 -10.64 1.50 -7.98
CA LYS A 78 -11.19 1.83 -6.65
C LYS A 78 -12.24 0.80 -6.25
N CYS A 79 -13.14 0.44 -7.16
CA CYS A 79 -14.16 -0.56 -6.88
C CYS A 79 -13.63 -2.00 -6.86
N TYR A 80 -12.55 -2.29 -7.58
CA TYR A 80 -11.83 -3.57 -7.49
C TYR A 80 -11.29 -3.79 -6.08
N MET A 81 -10.62 -2.78 -5.51
CA MET A 81 -10.13 -2.81 -4.13
C MET A 81 -11.27 -3.03 -3.12
N ASN A 82 -12.41 -2.35 -3.30
CA ASN A 82 -13.57 -2.52 -2.44
C ASN A 82 -14.20 -3.92 -2.58
N CYS A 83 -14.35 -4.42 -3.81
CA CYS A 83 -14.82 -5.78 -4.07
C CYS A 83 -13.96 -6.80 -3.32
N PHE A 84 -12.63 -6.65 -3.40
CA PHE A 84 -11.70 -7.55 -2.74
C PHE A 84 -11.88 -7.57 -1.22
N PHE A 85 -12.07 -6.41 -0.59
CA PHE A 85 -12.37 -6.35 0.84
C PHE A 85 -13.69 -7.04 1.20
N HIS A 86 -14.73 -6.89 0.38
CA HIS A 86 -16.01 -7.55 0.62
C HIS A 86 -15.94 -9.07 0.45
N GLU A 87 -15.29 -9.55 -0.61
CA GLU A 87 -15.10 -10.98 -0.88
C GLU A 87 -14.34 -11.67 0.27
N LEU A 88 -13.41 -10.96 0.91
CA LEU A 88 -12.65 -11.44 2.07
C LEU A 88 -13.32 -11.12 3.42
N GLY A 89 -14.46 -10.43 3.45
CA GLY A 89 -15.16 -10.05 4.67
C GLY A 89 -14.37 -9.09 5.58
N LEU A 90 -13.49 -8.27 4.99
CA LEU A 90 -12.56 -7.39 5.73
C LEU A 90 -13.13 -6.01 6.00
N VAL A 91 -14.32 -5.69 5.51
CA VAL A 91 -14.89 -4.35 5.56
C VAL A 91 -16.34 -4.38 6.02
N ASP A 92 -16.73 -3.40 6.84
CA ASP A 92 -18.13 -3.23 7.25
C ASP A 92 -18.93 -2.29 6.34
N GLY A 93 -20.20 -2.04 6.69
CA GLY A 93 -21.09 -1.17 5.92
C GLY A 93 -20.67 0.30 5.84
N LYS A 94 -19.69 0.75 6.64
CA LYS A 94 -19.14 2.12 6.61
C LYS A 94 -17.80 2.21 5.87
N GLY A 95 -17.24 1.07 5.47
CA GLY A 95 -15.94 1.01 4.83
C GLY A 95 -14.77 0.90 5.82
N ASP A 96 -15.02 0.72 7.12
CA ASP A 96 -13.93 0.50 8.09
C ASP A 96 -13.34 -0.91 7.89
N VAL A 97 -12.01 -1.00 7.92
CA VAL A 97 -11.26 -2.23 7.61
C VAL A 97 -10.93 -2.99 8.90
N HIS A 98 -11.39 -4.23 8.99
CA HIS A 98 -11.23 -5.13 10.14
C HIS A 98 -10.08 -6.11 9.86
N LEU A 99 -8.86 -5.60 9.94
CA LEU A 99 -7.62 -6.33 9.64
C LEU A 99 -7.40 -7.57 10.51
N GLU A 100 -8.01 -7.63 11.70
CA GLU A 100 -7.98 -8.79 12.60
C GLU A 100 -8.59 -10.04 11.95
N THR A 101 -9.52 -9.86 11.00
CA THR A 101 -10.13 -10.94 10.23
C THR A 101 -9.11 -11.66 9.33
N LEU A 102 -8.04 -10.96 8.90
CA LEU A 102 -6.95 -11.58 8.13
C LEU A 102 -6.17 -12.59 8.97
N HIS A 103 -6.01 -12.39 10.27
CA HIS A 103 -5.30 -13.36 11.14
C HIS A 103 -5.98 -14.72 11.18
N GLN A 104 -7.30 -14.77 10.98
CA GLN A 104 -8.06 -16.03 10.96
C GLN A 104 -7.91 -16.77 9.62
N SER A 105 -7.58 -16.03 8.55
CA SER A 105 -7.60 -16.53 7.17
C SER A 105 -6.20 -16.68 6.55
N MET A 106 -5.16 -16.16 7.21
CA MET A 106 -3.78 -16.18 6.72
C MET A 106 -2.76 -16.56 7.81
N PRO A 107 -1.61 -17.14 7.46
CA PRO A 107 -0.55 -17.45 8.41
C PRO A 107 -0.03 -16.21 9.13
N GLY A 108 0.06 -16.26 10.47
CA GLY A 108 0.33 -15.09 11.32
C GLY A 108 1.60 -14.29 10.98
N SER A 109 2.68 -14.96 10.52
CA SER A 109 3.93 -14.27 10.15
C SER A 109 3.79 -13.32 8.95
N PHE A 110 2.85 -13.61 8.04
CA PHE A 110 2.56 -12.76 6.89
C PHE A 110 1.66 -11.59 7.28
N VAL A 111 0.68 -11.88 8.12
CA VAL A 111 -0.25 -10.90 8.66
C VAL A 111 0.53 -9.84 9.45
N ASP A 112 1.47 -10.22 10.31
CA ASP A 112 2.28 -9.26 11.07
C ASP A 112 3.13 -8.31 10.20
N LEU A 113 3.62 -8.78 9.05
CA LEU A 113 4.37 -7.98 8.08
C LEU A 113 3.50 -6.93 7.37
N ILE A 114 2.21 -7.24 7.17
CA ILE A 114 1.28 -6.38 6.42
C ILE A 114 0.45 -5.50 7.35
N LEU A 115 0.00 -6.04 8.48
CA LEU A 115 -0.91 -5.35 9.38
C LEU A 115 -0.23 -4.20 10.10
N LYS A 116 0.99 -4.37 10.59
CA LYS A 116 1.67 -3.30 11.34
C LYS A 116 1.76 -1.99 10.54
N PRO A 117 2.19 -2.01 9.27
CA PRO A 117 2.15 -0.81 8.45
C PRO A 117 0.74 -0.28 8.18
N ALA A 118 -0.25 -1.15 7.95
CA ALA A 118 -1.60 -0.76 7.56
C ALA A 118 -2.54 -0.42 8.74
N GLN A 119 -2.14 -0.67 9.99
CA GLN A 119 -2.98 -0.51 11.19
C GLN A 119 -3.53 0.91 11.37
N HIS A 120 -2.80 1.94 10.94
CA HIS A 120 -3.26 3.32 11.02
C HIS A 120 -4.14 3.74 9.83
N CYS A 121 -4.35 2.85 8.86
CA CYS A 121 -5.15 3.10 7.66
C CYS A 121 -6.59 2.57 7.78
N VAL A 122 -6.93 1.86 8.86
CA VAL A 122 -8.18 1.08 9.02
C VAL A 122 -9.47 1.89 9.03
N HIS A 123 -9.36 3.22 9.16
CA HIS A 123 -10.48 4.15 9.08
C HIS A 123 -10.37 5.02 7.82
N PRO A 124 -10.65 4.47 6.63
CA PRO A 124 -10.44 5.17 5.38
C PRO A 124 -11.43 6.31 5.17
N GLU A 125 -10.94 7.37 4.53
CA GLU A 125 -11.70 8.55 4.14
C GLU A 125 -12.16 8.45 2.68
N GLY A 126 -13.32 9.02 2.37
CA GLY A 126 -13.84 9.05 1.01
C GLY A 126 -15.36 9.06 0.96
N ASP A 127 -15.88 9.57 -0.16
CA ASP A 127 -17.32 9.76 -0.38
C ASP A 127 -18.08 8.46 -0.72
N THR A 128 -17.35 7.43 -1.19
CA THR A 128 -17.90 6.12 -1.57
C THR A 128 -17.08 5.00 -0.95
N LEU A 129 -17.65 3.78 -0.87
CA LEU A 129 -16.92 2.60 -0.40
C LEU A 129 -15.71 2.27 -1.32
N CYS A 130 -15.86 2.45 -2.64
CA CYS A 130 -14.75 2.35 -3.59
C CYS A 130 -13.63 3.36 -3.28
N HIS A 131 -13.99 4.62 -3.04
CA HIS A 131 -13.01 5.66 -2.70
C HIS A 131 -12.30 5.35 -1.38
N LYS A 132 -13.04 4.90 -0.35
CA LYS A 132 -12.48 4.46 0.93
C LYS A 132 -11.50 3.29 0.77
N ALA A 133 -11.84 2.27 0.00
CA ALA A 133 -10.94 1.16 -0.25
C ALA A 133 -9.62 1.63 -0.90
N TRP A 134 -9.71 2.51 -1.90
CA TRP A 134 -8.53 3.10 -2.52
C TRP A 134 -7.73 4.00 -1.59
N TRP A 135 -8.39 4.77 -0.73
CA TRP A 135 -7.71 5.55 0.31
C TRP A 135 -6.89 4.64 1.22
N PHE A 136 -7.46 3.52 1.67
CA PHE A 136 -6.74 2.52 2.47
C PHE A 136 -5.49 2.02 1.74
N HIS A 137 -5.63 1.64 0.47
CA HIS A 137 -4.52 1.10 -0.33
C HIS A 137 -3.40 2.13 -0.54
N GLN A 138 -3.74 3.41 -0.75
CA GLN A 138 -2.73 4.47 -0.78
C GLN A 138 -2.04 4.68 0.55
N CYS A 139 -2.80 4.69 1.65
CA CYS A 139 -2.25 4.85 2.99
C CYS A 139 -1.26 3.71 3.28
N TRP A 140 -1.65 2.47 3.01
CA TRP A 140 -0.79 1.31 3.17
C TRP A 140 0.46 1.38 2.26
N LYS A 141 0.29 1.75 0.98
CA LYS A 141 1.41 1.93 0.05
C LYS A 141 2.40 2.99 0.51
N LYS A 142 1.94 4.08 1.13
CA LYS A 142 2.80 5.12 1.71
C LYS A 142 3.47 4.68 3.01
N ALA A 143 2.78 3.87 3.81
CA ALA A 143 3.28 3.35 5.07
C ALA A 143 4.41 2.31 4.89
N ASP A 144 4.30 1.45 3.87
CA ASP A 144 5.31 0.45 3.54
C ASP A 144 5.44 0.26 2.02
N PRO A 145 6.10 1.19 1.32
CA PRO A 145 6.25 1.13 -0.13
C PRO A 145 7.10 -0.07 -0.60
N VAL A 146 7.90 -0.65 0.30
CA VAL A 146 8.73 -1.82 -0.01
C VAL A 146 7.87 -3.07 -0.07
N HIS A 147 6.98 -3.29 0.90
CA HIS A 147 6.17 -4.51 0.94
C HIS A 147 4.76 -4.32 0.40
N TYR A 148 4.34 -3.12 0.03
CA TYR A 148 3.04 -2.97 -0.60
C TYR A 148 2.95 -3.75 -1.93
N PHE A 149 1.84 -4.44 -2.11
CA PHE A 149 1.39 -5.02 -3.37
C PHE A 149 -0.14 -5.00 -3.41
N LEU A 150 -0.68 -4.88 -4.61
CA LEU A 150 -2.08 -5.16 -4.91
C LEU A 150 -2.12 -6.48 -5.69
N LEU A 151 -2.99 -7.38 -5.26
CA LEU A 151 -3.29 -8.65 -5.96
C LEU A 151 -4.27 -8.40 -7.09
#